data_AF-A0A354H407-F1
#
_entry.id   AF-A0A354H407-F1
#
_cell.length_a   1.000
_cell.length_b   1.000
_cell.length_c   1.000
_cell.angle_alpha   90.00
_cell.angle_beta   90.00
_cell.angle_gamma   90.00
#
_symmetry.space_group_name_H-M   'P 1'
#
loop_
_entity.id
_entity.type
_entity.pdbx_description
1 polymer ?
#
loop_
_entity_poly.entity_id
_entity_poly.type
_entity_poly.pdbx_seq_one_letter_code
_entity_poly.pdbx_strand_id
1 'polypeptide(L)'
;MKYVKFKMMIILCFLLLFASQAPAWHDHTHLAVCKAAGFDMWYHCAGPDIAKIKAGNVEAYNHWFNNSAEASVTPQMVFDQVDRYNKRSKIFDTEGHLLGAIIASLRAYEKDLRAGKYAMYHLVYCAHYIGDLSMPLHNIAYDDFNREHHDANDGIVENTILNETEKISKHIYPITLSNKDFEADLAREIARIANLSRMLGYKLRAEKRDMTKQEAYMQFKHSASLLKAVLQHYNIPASAKEAVN
;
A
#
# COMPACT_ATOMS: atom_id res chain seq x y z
N MET A 1 23.58 -45.38 -5.25
CA MET A 1 23.90 -43.98 -4.87
C MET A 1 23.56 -42.92 -5.92
N LYS A 2 23.81 -43.12 -7.24
CA LYS A 2 23.48 -42.12 -8.28
C LYS A 2 21.97 -41.78 -8.38
N TYR A 3 21.10 -42.78 -8.22
CA TYR A 3 19.64 -42.60 -8.29
C TYR A 3 19.03 -41.79 -7.12
N VAL A 4 19.68 -41.79 -5.94
CA VAL A 4 19.22 -41.02 -4.77
C VAL A 4 19.54 -39.54 -4.97
N LYS A 5 20.71 -39.22 -5.53
CA LYS A 5 21.11 -37.85 -5.87
C LYS A 5 20.19 -37.23 -6.95
N PHE A 6 19.76 -38.02 -7.92
CA PHE A 6 18.86 -37.57 -8.98
C PHE A 6 17.43 -37.30 -8.46
N LYS A 7 16.89 -38.15 -7.58
CA LYS A 7 15.59 -37.92 -6.93
C LYS A 7 15.60 -36.69 -6.01
N MET A 8 16.69 -36.48 -5.27
CA MET A 8 16.84 -35.32 -4.38
C MET A 8 16.93 -34.00 -5.17
N MET A 9 17.58 -34.01 -6.33
CA MET A 9 17.66 -32.85 -7.24
C MET A 9 16.29 -32.49 -7.86
N ILE A 10 15.48 -33.50 -8.24
CA ILE A 10 14.12 -33.28 -8.75
C ILE A 10 13.21 -32.69 -7.66
N ILE A 11 13.30 -33.18 -6.42
CA ILE A 11 12.54 -32.64 -5.29
C ILE A 11 12.95 -31.19 -5.01
N LEU A 12 14.25 -30.87 -5.06
CA LEU A 12 14.73 -29.49 -4.88
C LEU A 12 14.24 -28.56 -6.00
N CYS A 13 14.23 -29.01 -7.25
CA CYS A 13 13.68 -28.24 -8.38
C CYS A 13 12.16 -28.06 -8.28
N PHE A 14 11.43 -29.06 -7.78
CA PHE A 14 9.98 -28.93 -7.54
C PHE A 14 9.67 -27.96 -6.40
N LEU A 15 10.46 -27.93 -5.33
CA LEU A 15 10.30 -26.97 -4.23
C LEU A 15 10.58 -25.52 -4.67
N LEU A 16 11.50 -25.31 -5.62
CA LEU A 16 11.79 -23.99 -6.20
C LEU A 16 10.70 -23.49 -7.17
N LEU A 17 9.85 -24.38 -7.70
CA LEU A 17 8.70 -24.02 -8.54
C LEU A 17 7.47 -23.59 -7.72
N PHE A 18 7.48 -23.82 -6.40
CA PHE A 18 6.49 -23.32 -5.44
C PHE A 18 7.05 -22.14 -4.62
N ALA A 19 7.98 -21.38 -5.16
CA ALA A 19 8.24 -20.03 -4.65
C ALA A 19 6.95 -19.23 -4.86
N SER A 20 6.12 -19.15 -3.82
CA SER A 20 4.98 -18.26 -3.79
C SER A 20 5.48 -16.86 -4.13
N GLN A 21 4.88 -16.26 -5.14
CA GLN A 21 4.88 -14.81 -5.25
C GLN A 21 4.24 -14.35 -3.93
N ALA A 22 5.05 -13.79 -3.02
CA ALA A 22 4.54 -13.21 -1.80
C ALA A 22 3.57 -12.09 -2.21
N PRO A 23 2.26 -12.21 -1.93
CA PRO A 23 1.37 -11.10 -2.10
C PRO A 23 1.74 -10.07 -1.04
N ALA A 24 1.99 -8.84 -1.49
CA ALA A 24 1.94 -7.65 -0.65
C ALA A 24 0.65 -7.64 0.20
N TRP A 25 0.57 -6.76 1.20
CA TRP A 25 -0.61 -6.52 2.06
C TRP A 25 -1.88 -7.13 1.45
N HIS A 26 -2.31 -8.29 1.95
CA HIS A 26 -3.16 -9.16 1.12
C HIS A 26 -4.46 -8.46 0.68
N ASP A 27 -5.06 -8.94 -0.41
CA ASP A 27 -6.19 -8.31 -1.08
C ASP A 27 -7.27 -7.79 -0.10
N HIS A 28 -7.73 -8.60 0.86
CA HIS A 28 -8.78 -8.17 1.80
C HIS A 28 -8.36 -7.01 2.71
N THR A 29 -7.06 -6.83 2.94
CA THR A 29 -6.53 -5.68 3.69
C THR A 29 -6.80 -4.38 2.93
N HIS A 30 -6.45 -4.30 1.64
CA HIS A 30 -6.78 -3.13 0.81
C HIS A 30 -8.28 -2.89 0.71
N LEU A 31 -9.05 -3.97 0.51
CA LEU A 31 -10.52 -3.89 0.48
C LEU A 31 -11.07 -3.34 1.80
N ALA A 32 -10.56 -3.80 2.94
CA ALA A 32 -11.01 -3.39 4.26
C ALA A 32 -10.66 -1.93 4.59
N VAL A 33 -9.45 -1.47 4.25
CA VAL A 33 -9.06 -0.06 4.40
C VAL A 33 -9.97 0.84 3.57
N CYS A 34 -10.18 0.50 2.29
CA CYS A 34 -11.06 1.26 1.40
C CYS A 34 -12.50 1.31 1.90
N LYS A 35 -13.02 0.15 2.33
CA LYS A 35 -14.38 0.03 2.88
C LYS A 35 -14.53 0.82 4.18
N ALA A 36 -13.55 0.77 5.07
CA ALA A 36 -13.56 1.51 6.32
C ALA A 36 -13.48 3.03 6.13
N ALA A 37 -12.79 3.49 5.07
CA ALA A 37 -12.74 4.90 4.66
C ALA A 37 -14.04 5.39 3.99
N GLY A 38 -14.95 4.48 3.65
CA GLY A 38 -16.22 4.77 2.99
C GLY A 38 -16.15 4.81 1.47
N PHE A 39 -15.10 4.29 0.83
CA PHE A 39 -14.95 4.34 -0.62
C PHE A 39 -15.91 3.38 -1.35
N ASP A 40 -16.75 3.88 -2.25
CA ASP A 40 -17.74 3.06 -2.97
C ASP A 40 -17.15 1.95 -3.80
N MET A 41 -15.98 2.22 -4.39
CA MET A 41 -15.26 1.27 -5.24
C MET A 41 -14.29 0.40 -4.43
N TRP A 42 -14.52 0.23 -3.11
CA TRP A 42 -13.63 -0.52 -2.23
C TRP A 42 -13.29 -1.92 -2.74
N TYR A 43 -14.25 -2.60 -3.38
CA TYR A 43 -14.09 -3.96 -3.94
C TYR A 43 -13.12 -4.02 -5.13
N HIS A 44 -12.73 -2.87 -5.68
CA HIS A 44 -11.70 -2.76 -6.71
C HIS A 44 -10.31 -2.45 -6.14
N CYS A 45 -10.16 -2.21 -4.83
CA CYS A 45 -8.88 -1.80 -4.25
C CYS A 45 -7.79 -2.89 -4.29
N ALA A 46 -8.10 -4.15 -4.62
CA ALA A 46 -7.11 -5.18 -4.95
C ALA A 46 -6.68 -5.15 -6.44
N GLY A 47 -7.32 -4.32 -7.26
CA GLY A 47 -7.07 -4.19 -8.69
C GLY A 47 -5.60 -3.88 -9.06
N PRO A 48 -4.90 -3.00 -8.34
CA PRO A 48 -3.48 -2.72 -8.60
C PRO A 48 -2.57 -3.94 -8.39
N ASP A 49 -2.84 -4.80 -7.42
CA ASP A 49 -2.13 -6.08 -7.26
C ASP A 49 -2.39 -7.03 -8.42
N ILE A 50 -3.63 -7.09 -8.91
CA ILE A 50 -3.97 -7.86 -10.11
C ILE A 50 -3.24 -7.29 -11.34
N ALA A 51 -3.17 -5.97 -11.46
CA ALA A 51 -2.47 -5.29 -12.55
C ALA A 51 -0.96 -5.55 -12.50
N LYS A 52 -0.36 -5.58 -11.31
CA LYS A 52 1.05 -5.91 -11.08
C LYS A 52 1.45 -7.25 -11.68
N ILE A 53 0.60 -8.28 -11.57
CA ILE A 53 0.83 -9.61 -12.17
C ILE A 53 1.03 -9.53 -13.70
N LYS A 54 0.37 -8.58 -14.37
CA LYS A 54 0.42 -8.43 -15.84
C LYS A 54 1.43 -7.38 -16.31
N ALA A 55 1.51 -6.25 -15.60
CA ALA A 55 2.37 -5.12 -15.97
C ALA A 55 3.81 -5.27 -15.46
N GLY A 56 4.05 -6.21 -14.53
CA GLY A 56 5.36 -6.41 -13.91
C GLY A 56 5.86 -5.14 -13.23
N ASN A 57 7.15 -4.85 -13.39
CA ASN A 57 7.81 -3.73 -12.70
C ASN A 57 7.29 -2.34 -13.08
N VAL A 58 6.51 -2.20 -14.16
CA VAL A 58 5.83 -0.93 -14.45
C VAL A 58 4.87 -0.58 -13.32
N GLU A 59 4.17 -1.57 -12.78
CA GLU A 59 3.23 -1.38 -11.67
C GLU A 59 3.87 -1.70 -10.32
N ALA A 60 4.68 -2.76 -10.25
CA ALA A 60 5.20 -3.26 -8.97
C ALA A 60 5.92 -2.18 -8.16
N TYR A 61 6.74 -1.34 -8.80
CA TYR A 61 7.49 -0.29 -8.09
C TYR A 61 6.61 0.79 -7.44
N ASN A 62 5.32 0.86 -7.74
CA ASN A 62 4.37 1.74 -7.06
C ASN A 62 3.96 1.25 -5.66
N HIS A 63 4.29 0.02 -5.26
CA HIS A 63 3.70 -0.65 -4.08
C HIS A 63 4.56 -0.51 -2.81
N TRP A 64 5.81 -0.07 -2.93
CA TRP A 64 6.72 0.08 -1.78
C TRP A 64 7.67 1.27 -1.92
N PHE A 65 8.28 1.65 -0.80
CA PHE A 65 9.48 2.48 -0.74
C PHE A 65 10.47 1.90 0.29
N ASN A 66 11.45 1.15 -0.19
CA ASN A 66 12.37 0.37 0.66
C ASN A 66 13.27 1.26 1.54
N ASN A 67 13.49 2.53 1.21
CA ASN A 67 14.23 3.47 2.05
C ASN A 67 15.50 2.88 2.71
N SER A 68 16.40 2.32 1.90
CA SER A 68 17.55 1.53 2.39
C SER A 68 18.55 2.38 3.16
N ALA A 69 18.50 3.71 2.99
CA ALA A 69 19.26 4.68 3.77
C ALA A 69 18.75 4.85 5.21
N GLU A 70 17.64 4.20 5.57
CA GLU A 70 16.95 4.33 6.86
C GLU A 70 16.60 5.79 7.24
N ALA A 71 16.39 6.62 6.22
CA ALA A 71 16.20 8.06 6.39
C ALA A 71 14.79 8.40 6.87
N SER A 72 14.65 9.53 7.56
CA SER A 72 13.34 10.13 7.80
C SER A 72 12.71 10.56 6.48
N VAL A 73 11.48 10.08 6.22
CA VAL A 73 10.74 10.47 5.02
C VAL A 73 10.30 11.91 5.17
N THR A 74 10.60 12.73 4.15
CA THR A 74 10.21 14.13 4.09
C THR A 74 9.19 14.37 2.98
N PRO A 75 8.42 15.48 3.00
CA PRO A 75 7.55 15.83 1.88
C PRO A 75 8.30 15.96 0.55
N GLN A 76 9.56 16.43 0.58
CA GLN A 76 10.39 16.52 -0.62
C GLN A 76 10.64 15.13 -1.23
N MET A 77 10.95 14.12 -0.42
CA MET A 77 11.09 12.74 -0.89
C MET A 77 9.83 12.21 -1.56
N VAL A 78 8.63 12.63 -1.11
CA VAL A 78 7.36 12.30 -1.77
C VAL A 78 7.32 12.90 -3.17
N PHE A 79 7.62 14.19 -3.31
CA PHE A 79 7.62 14.88 -4.60
C PHE A 79 8.68 14.33 -5.56
N ASP A 80 9.88 14.01 -5.07
CA ASP A 80 10.99 13.46 -5.86
C ASP A 80 10.64 12.10 -6.50
N GLN A 81 9.62 11.40 -5.98
CA GLN A 81 9.13 10.13 -6.51
C GLN A 81 8.03 10.28 -7.56
N VAL A 82 7.36 11.44 -7.65
CA VAL A 82 6.12 11.59 -8.46
C VAL A 82 6.35 11.28 -9.94
N ASP A 83 7.45 11.79 -10.50
CA ASP A 83 7.77 11.57 -11.91
C ASP A 83 8.19 10.13 -12.21
N ARG A 84 8.34 9.27 -11.20
CA ARG A 84 8.71 7.86 -11.35
C ARG A 84 7.50 6.94 -11.47
N TYR A 85 6.29 7.44 -11.23
CA TYR A 85 5.05 6.71 -11.39
C TYR A 85 4.96 6.00 -12.75
N ASN A 86 4.73 4.68 -12.71
CA ASN A 86 4.68 3.78 -13.87
C ASN A 86 5.96 3.74 -14.74
N LYS A 87 7.11 4.14 -14.19
CA LYS A 87 8.41 3.90 -14.81
C LYS A 87 8.97 2.54 -14.38
N ARG A 88 9.83 1.98 -15.22
CA ARG A 88 10.45 0.66 -15.02
C ARG A 88 11.98 0.73 -15.05
N SER A 89 12.56 1.85 -14.59
CA SER A 89 14.00 2.02 -14.59
C SER A 89 14.59 1.18 -13.47
N LYS A 90 15.17 0.03 -13.82
CA LYS A 90 15.82 -0.84 -12.83
C LYS A 90 16.97 -0.13 -12.07
N ILE A 91 17.52 0.96 -12.61
CA ILE A 91 18.59 1.74 -11.95
C ILE A 91 18.02 2.74 -10.95
N PHE A 92 16.92 3.41 -11.30
CA PHE A 92 16.34 4.48 -10.48
C PHE A 92 15.25 3.97 -9.54
N ASP A 93 14.67 2.81 -9.83
CA ASP A 93 13.48 2.26 -9.18
C ASP A 93 13.73 1.05 -8.27
N THR A 94 14.99 0.78 -7.93
CA THR A 94 15.34 -0.30 -7.00
C THR A 94 14.71 -0.15 -5.62
N GLU A 95 14.45 1.08 -5.19
CA GLU A 95 13.82 1.35 -3.91
C GLU A 95 12.29 1.47 -4.00
N GLY A 96 11.70 1.39 -5.19
CA GLY A 96 10.28 1.72 -5.40
C GLY A 96 10.00 3.23 -5.34
N HIS A 97 8.74 3.59 -5.52
CA HIS A 97 8.25 4.98 -5.54
C HIS A 97 6.80 5.11 -5.05
N LEU A 98 6.41 4.31 -4.05
CA LEU A 98 5.08 4.33 -3.44
C LEU A 98 4.60 5.74 -3.05
N LEU A 99 5.48 6.54 -2.42
CA LEU A 99 5.09 7.85 -1.91
C LEU A 99 4.63 8.77 -3.05
N GLY A 100 5.40 8.79 -4.14
CA GLY A 100 5.08 9.58 -5.32
C GLY A 100 3.88 9.03 -6.11
N ALA A 101 3.66 7.71 -6.09
CA ALA A 101 2.56 7.05 -6.79
C ALA A 101 1.18 7.49 -6.28
N ILE A 102 1.06 7.81 -4.98
CA ILE A 102 -0.17 8.35 -4.39
C ILE A 102 -0.53 9.70 -5.03
N ILE A 103 0.40 10.65 -5.09
CA ILE A 103 0.15 11.95 -5.73
C ILE A 103 -0.03 11.80 -7.25
N ALA A 104 0.80 10.99 -7.89
CA ALA A 104 0.77 10.83 -9.35
C ALA A 104 -0.55 10.21 -9.85
N SER A 105 -1.11 9.23 -9.12
CA SER A 105 -2.41 8.64 -9.44
C SER A 105 -3.55 9.66 -9.29
N LEU A 106 -3.51 10.57 -8.31
CA LEU A 106 -4.48 11.67 -8.21
C LEU A 106 -4.31 12.69 -9.36
N ARG A 107 -3.09 13.05 -9.73
CA ARG A 107 -2.84 13.90 -10.90
C ARG A 107 -3.40 13.26 -12.18
N ALA A 108 -3.27 11.94 -12.32
CA ALA A 108 -3.83 11.19 -13.44
C ALA A 108 -5.37 11.14 -13.41
N TYR A 109 -5.97 10.96 -12.23
CA TYR A 109 -7.42 11.08 -12.01
C TYR A 109 -7.94 12.43 -12.52
N GLU A 110 -7.35 13.54 -12.07
CA GLU A 110 -7.79 14.87 -12.48
C GLU A 110 -7.59 15.15 -13.97
N LYS A 111 -6.46 14.69 -14.53
CA LYS A 111 -6.17 14.83 -15.95
C LYS A 111 -7.24 14.16 -16.80
N ASP A 112 -7.59 12.91 -16.49
CA ASP A 112 -8.58 12.18 -17.28
C ASP A 112 -10.01 12.65 -17.02
N LEU A 113 -10.31 13.10 -15.80
CA LEU A 113 -11.57 13.76 -15.48
C LEU A 113 -11.78 15.04 -16.32
N ARG A 114 -10.76 15.91 -16.40
CA ARG A 114 -10.79 17.12 -17.25
C ARG A 114 -10.89 16.80 -18.75
N ALA A 115 -10.40 15.63 -19.16
CA ALA A 115 -10.50 15.16 -20.54
C ALA A 115 -11.86 14.47 -20.84
N GLY A 116 -12.79 14.42 -19.88
CA GLY A 116 -14.10 13.76 -20.05
C GLY A 116 -14.01 12.24 -20.13
N LYS A 117 -12.90 11.64 -19.70
CA LYS A 117 -12.73 10.19 -19.67
C LYS A 117 -13.19 9.64 -18.33
N TYR A 118 -13.50 8.34 -18.30
CA TYR A 118 -13.65 7.64 -17.04
C TYR A 118 -12.32 7.70 -16.27
N ALA A 119 -12.32 8.21 -15.04
CA ALA A 119 -11.10 8.46 -14.27
C ALA A 119 -11.01 7.63 -12.99
N MET A 120 -12.09 6.95 -12.58
CA MET A 120 -12.18 6.31 -11.27
C MET A 120 -11.16 5.20 -11.01
N TYR A 121 -10.63 4.55 -12.05
CA TYR A 121 -9.55 3.58 -11.86
C TYR A 121 -8.31 4.23 -11.26
N HIS A 122 -7.99 5.48 -11.60
CA HIS A 122 -6.86 6.21 -10.99
C HIS A 122 -7.06 6.42 -9.49
N LEU A 123 -8.30 6.68 -9.05
CA LEU A 123 -8.60 6.81 -7.63
C LEU A 123 -8.56 5.46 -6.91
N VAL A 124 -8.90 4.36 -7.59
CA VAL A 124 -8.69 3.00 -7.08
C VAL A 124 -7.20 2.71 -6.87
N TYR A 125 -6.33 3.07 -7.82
CA TYR A 125 -4.87 2.97 -7.64
C TYR A 125 -4.39 3.82 -6.45
N CYS A 126 -4.84 5.06 -6.35
CA CYS A 126 -4.53 5.92 -5.20
C CYS A 126 -4.93 5.27 -3.87
N ALA A 127 -6.15 4.74 -3.79
CA ALA A 127 -6.68 4.11 -2.59
C ALA A 127 -5.86 2.86 -2.17
N HIS A 128 -5.43 2.06 -3.14
CA HIS A 128 -4.53 0.93 -2.92
C HIS A 128 -3.18 1.36 -2.36
N TYR A 129 -2.51 2.32 -3.02
CA TYR A 129 -1.22 2.85 -2.57
C TYR A 129 -1.29 3.51 -1.20
N ILE A 130 -2.40 4.20 -0.88
CA ILE A 130 -2.64 4.70 0.47
C ILE A 130 -2.75 3.53 1.46
N GLY A 131 -3.31 2.40 1.05
CA GLY A 131 -3.24 1.16 1.81
C GLY A 131 -1.80 0.74 2.09
N ASP A 132 -1.03 0.44 1.05
CA ASP A 132 0.39 0.04 1.14
C ASP A 132 1.23 0.94 2.05
N LEU A 133 0.93 2.25 2.04
CA LEU A 133 1.64 3.25 2.83
C LEU A 133 1.73 2.89 4.31
N SER A 134 0.72 2.21 4.88
CA SER A 134 0.77 1.81 6.29
C SER A 134 1.29 0.39 6.56
N MET A 135 1.67 -0.36 5.53
CA MET A 135 2.38 -1.63 5.69
C MET A 135 3.82 -1.34 6.14
N PRO A 136 4.26 -1.77 7.34
CA PRO A 136 5.58 -1.40 7.88
C PRO A 136 6.78 -1.85 7.03
N LEU A 137 6.73 -3.07 6.48
CA LEU A 137 7.78 -3.65 5.64
C LEU A 137 7.83 -3.07 4.22
N HIS A 138 6.78 -2.38 3.76
CA HIS A 138 6.83 -1.59 2.52
C HIS A 138 7.60 -0.25 2.69
N ASN A 139 8.00 0.10 3.92
CA ASN A 139 8.61 1.40 4.26
C ASN A 139 10.03 1.28 4.86
N ILE A 140 10.58 0.07 4.99
CA ILE A 140 11.95 -0.21 5.47
C ILE A 140 12.73 -1.03 4.44
N ALA A 141 14.04 -1.16 4.66
CA ALA A 141 14.93 -1.88 3.77
C ALA A 141 14.41 -3.30 3.48
N TYR A 142 14.51 -3.73 2.22
CA TYR A 142 14.17 -5.10 1.81
C TYR A 142 15.34 -6.05 2.12
N ASP A 143 15.70 -6.15 3.39
CA ASP A 143 16.78 -6.97 3.95
C ASP A 143 16.30 -8.41 4.28
N ASP A 144 17.15 -9.21 4.95
CA ASP A 144 16.80 -10.59 5.33
C ASP A 144 15.57 -10.65 6.25
N PHE A 145 15.47 -9.74 7.23
CA PHE A 145 14.33 -9.68 8.13
C PHE A 145 13.06 -9.39 7.35
N ASN A 146 13.09 -8.38 6.47
CA ASN A 146 11.95 -8.03 5.65
C ASN A 146 11.48 -9.25 4.83
N ARG A 147 12.39 -9.93 4.13
CA ARG A 147 12.06 -11.13 3.33
C ARG A 147 11.48 -12.28 4.15
N GLU A 148 12.00 -12.52 5.35
CA GLU A 148 11.54 -13.60 6.23
C GLU A 148 10.14 -13.34 6.78
N HIS A 149 9.79 -12.07 7.02
CA HIS A 149 8.58 -11.67 7.73
C HIS A 149 7.50 -11.02 6.84
N HIS A 150 7.77 -10.76 5.55
CA HIS A 150 6.86 -10.01 4.66
C HIS A 150 5.46 -10.62 4.59
N ASP A 151 5.39 -11.89 4.19
CA ASP A 151 4.14 -12.61 3.92
C ASP A 151 3.27 -12.74 5.18
N ALA A 152 3.90 -13.08 6.32
CA ALA A 152 3.20 -13.19 7.60
C ALA A 152 2.58 -11.86 8.06
N ASN A 153 3.28 -10.74 7.81
CA ASN A 153 2.80 -9.41 8.16
C ASN A 153 1.70 -8.91 7.22
N ASP A 154 1.77 -9.28 5.94
CA ASP A 154 0.72 -8.96 4.97
C ASP A 154 -0.58 -9.72 5.23
N GLY A 155 -0.46 -10.98 5.63
CA GLY A 155 -1.60 -11.87 5.89
C GLY A 155 -2.17 -11.82 7.31
N ILE A 156 -1.65 -10.98 8.20
CA ILE A 156 -1.89 -11.05 9.66
C ILE A 156 -3.37 -11.06 10.08
N VAL A 157 -4.23 -10.40 9.30
CA VAL A 157 -5.68 -10.31 9.56
C VAL A 157 -6.54 -10.64 8.33
N GLU A 158 -5.94 -11.17 7.26
CA GLU A 158 -6.58 -11.32 5.95
C GLU A 158 -7.93 -12.05 6.01
N ASN A 159 -8.01 -13.11 6.82
CA ASN A 159 -9.21 -13.95 6.93
C ASN A 159 -10.35 -13.32 7.74
N THR A 160 -10.08 -12.25 8.50
CA THR A 160 -11.06 -11.65 9.42
C THR A 160 -11.41 -10.21 9.06
N ILE A 161 -10.47 -9.47 8.47
CA ILE A 161 -10.51 -8.00 8.44
C ILE A 161 -11.70 -7.43 7.65
N LEU A 162 -12.10 -8.08 6.56
CA LEU A 162 -13.18 -7.59 5.68
C LEU A 162 -14.56 -7.60 6.35
N ASN A 163 -14.73 -8.47 7.36
CA ASN A 163 -15.94 -8.60 8.17
C ASN A 163 -15.88 -7.77 9.46
N GLU A 164 -14.75 -7.13 9.75
CA GLU A 164 -14.49 -6.37 10.99
C GLU A 164 -14.06 -4.92 10.70
N THR A 165 -14.48 -4.35 9.55
CA THR A 165 -14.07 -3.01 9.11
C THR A 165 -14.47 -1.90 10.08
N GLU A 166 -15.50 -2.11 10.89
CA GLU A 166 -15.91 -1.21 11.95
C GLU A 166 -14.84 -1.04 13.03
N LYS A 167 -13.96 -2.03 13.23
CA LYS A 167 -12.79 -1.90 14.13
C LYS A 167 -11.79 -0.88 13.59
N ILE A 168 -11.67 -0.75 12.27
CA ILE A 168 -10.85 0.30 11.64
C ILE A 168 -11.59 1.64 11.72
N SER A 169 -12.86 1.70 11.29
CA SER A 169 -13.62 2.96 11.18
C SER A 169 -13.74 3.71 12.51
N LYS A 170 -13.84 3.01 13.64
CA LYS A 170 -13.88 3.62 14.99
C LYS A 170 -12.62 4.37 15.39
N HIS A 171 -11.50 4.12 14.71
CA HIS A 171 -10.20 4.72 15.02
C HIS A 171 -9.72 5.70 13.95
N ILE A 172 -10.53 5.94 12.91
CA ILE A 172 -10.26 6.98 11.92
C ILE A 172 -10.23 8.35 12.62
N TYR A 173 -9.23 9.15 12.29
CA TYR A 173 -9.03 10.49 12.83
C TYR A 173 -9.08 11.53 11.69
N PRO A 174 -9.41 12.79 11.99
CA PRO A 174 -9.47 13.82 10.96
C PRO A 174 -8.08 14.12 10.38
N ILE A 175 -8.02 14.21 9.05
CA ILE A 175 -6.90 14.78 8.30
C ILE A 175 -7.47 15.92 7.47
N THR A 176 -6.81 17.08 7.51
CA THR A 176 -7.22 18.26 6.74
C THR A 176 -6.33 18.41 5.53
N LEU A 177 -6.91 18.26 4.34
CA LEU A 177 -6.28 18.57 3.06
C LEU A 177 -6.95 19.82 2.50
N SER A 178 -6.27 20.96 2.56
CA SER A 178 -6.83 22.23 2.13
C SER A 178 -6.92 22.31 0.61
N ASN A 179 -7.92 23.00 0.08
CA ASN A 179 -8.05 23.20 -1.37
C ASN A 179 -6.92 24.07 -1.94
N LYS A 180 -6.32 24.94 -1.13
CA LYS A 180 -5.27 25.87 -1.58
C LYS A 180 -3.93 25.18 -1.74
N ASP A 181 -3.57 24.31 -0.81
CA ASP A 181 -2.25 23.69 -0.71
C ASP A 181 -2.36 22.15 -0.68
N PHE A 182 -3.35 21.59 -1.40
CA PHE A 182 -3.74 20.17 -1.34
C PHE A 182 -2.58 19.19 -1.44
N GLU A 183 -1.77 19.27 -2.51
CA GLU A 183 -0.64 18.34 -2.69
C GLU A 183 0.43 18.50 -1.61
N ALA A 184 0.66 19.73 -1.11
CA ALA A 184 1.61 19.96 -0.04
C ALA A 184 1.11 19.37 1.28
N ASP A 185 -0.20 19.48 1.56
CA ASP A 185 -0.84 18.88 2.73
C ASP A 185 -0.79 17.35 2.64
N LEU A 186 -1.11 16.81 1.46
CA LEU A 186 -1.05 15.38 1.16
C LEU A 186 0.37 14.83 1.31
N ALA A 187 1.39 15.51 0.75
CA ALA A 187 2.78 15.09 0.89
C ALA A 187 3.25 15.07 2.35
N ARG A 188 2.79 16.01 3.18
CA ARG A 188 3.08 16.01 4.63
C ARG A 188 2.46 14.82 5.33
N GLU A 189 1.21 14.49 5.02
CA GLU A 189 0.54 13.33 5.61
C GLU A 189 1.09 12.00 5.12
N ILE A 190 1.44 11.88 3.84
CA ILE A 190 2.14 10.71 3.28
C ILE A 190 3.45 10.50 4.03
N ALA A 191 4.27 11.54 4.15
CA ALA A 191 5.54 11.46 4.87
C ALA A 191 5.34 11.08 6.35
N ARG A 192 4.35 11.67 7.02
CA ARG A 192 4.03 11.37 8.43
C ARG A 192 3.63 9.91 8.62
N ILE A 193 2.76 9.37 7.77
CA ILE A 193 2.31 7.98 7.86
C ILE A 193 3.45 7.01 7.51
N ALA A 194 4.21 7.26 6.44
CA ALA A 194 5.39 6.46 6.10
C ALA A 194 6.38 6.39 7.27
N ASN A 195 6.60 7.50 7.98
CA ASN A 195 7.44 7.53 9.18
C ASN A 195 6.85 6.69 10.34
N LEU A 196 5.53 6.73 10.57
CA LEU A 196 4.86 5.92 11.60
C LEU A 196 4.98 4.42 11.30
N SER A 197 4.75 4.02 10.07
CA SER A 197 4.85 2.62 9.63
C SER A 197 6.29 2.14 9.67
N ARG A 198 7.24 2.99 9.26
CA ARG A 198 8.68 2.69 9.36
C ARG A 198 9.13 2.49 10.81
N MET A 199 8.67 3.31 11.75
CA MET A 199 8.99 3.12 13.17
C MET A 199 8.49 1.77 13.70
N LEU A 200 7.29 1.34 13.30
CA LEU A 200 6.82 0.00 13.62
C LEU A 200 7.69 -1.07 12.94
N GLY A 201 8.05 -0.90 11.66
CA GLY A 201 8.91 -1.84 10.93
C GLY A 201 10.25 -2.07 11.62
N TYR A 202 10.91 -1.00 12.07
CA TYR A 202 12.16 -1.13 12.83
C TYR A 202 11.98 -1.73 14.23
N LYS A 203 10.85 -1.47 14.89
CA LYS A 203 10.51 -2.15 16.15
C LYS A 203 10.38 -3.66 15.93
N LEU A 204 9.64 -4.08 14.91
CA LEU A 204 9.50 -5.49 14.54
C LEU A 204 10.85 -6.14 14.21
N ARG A 205 11.71 -5.44 13.46
CA ARG A 205 13.08 -5.89 13.13
C ARG A 205 13.93 -6.07 14.38
N ALA A 206 13.90 -5.10 15.30
CA ALA A 206 14.66 -5.16 16.54
C ALA A 206 14.18 -6.29 17.46
N GLU A 207 12.87 -6.54 17.49
CA GLU A 207 12.23 -7.58 18.30
C GLU A 207 12.21 -8.96 17.61
N LYS A 208 12.61 -9.05 16.34
CA LYS A 208 12.62 -10.26 15.50
C LYS A 208 11.29 -11.02 15.52
N ARG A 209 10.20 -10.30 15.30
CA ARG A 209 8.84 -10.86 15.32
C ARG A 209 7.95 -10.27 14.26
N ASP A 210 6.86 -10.97 14.00
CA ASP A 210 5.73 -10.44 13.23
C ASP A 210 4.92 -9.41 14.03
N MET A 211 4.16 -8.63 13.29
CA MET A 211 3.17 -7.69 13.79
C MET A 211 2.05 -8.42 14.51
N THR A 212 1.57 -7.85 15.61
CA THR A 212 0.33 -8.32 16.23
C THR A 212 -0.89 -7.84 15.44
N LYS A 213 -2.03 -8.54 15.57
CA LYS A 213 -3.29 -8.06 14.98
C LYS A 213 -3.64 -6.64 15.44
N GLN A 214 -3.40 -6.30 16.70
CA GLN A 214 -3.65 -4.96 17.22
C GLN A 214 -2.78 -3.90 16.54
N GLU A 215 -1.49 -4.18 16.36
CA GLU A 215 -0.59 -3.29 15.60
C GLU A 215 -1.06 -3.14 14.15
N ALA A 216 -1.59 -4.19 13.52
CA ALA A 216 -2.15 -4.13 12.17
C ALA A 216 -3.38 -3.21 12.08
N TYR A 217 -4.34 -3.37 13.00
CA TYR A 217 -5.49 -2.45 13.11
C TYR A 217 -5.06 -0.99 13.32
N MET A 218 -3.98 -0.76 14.05
CA MET A 218 -3.42 0.57 14.27
C MET A 218 -2.73 1.14 13.03
N GLN A 219 -2.17 0.31 12.14
CA GLN A 219 -1.69 0.76 10.83
C GLN A 219 -2.86 1.11 9.91
N PHE A 220 -3.89 0.25 9.81
CA PHE A 220 -5.03 0.45 8.91
C PHE A 220 -5.76 1.77 9.11
N LYS A 221 -5.90 2.23 10.37
CA LYS A 221 -6.54 3.53 10.62
C LYS A 221 -5.77 4.69 9.99
N HIS A 222 -4.44 4.60 9.81
CA HIS A 222 -3.66 5.66 9.19
C HIS A 222 -4.01 5.80 7.71
N SER A 223 -3.96 4.70 6.97
CA SER A 223 -4.38 4.65 5.57
C SER A 223 -5.85 5.02 5.40
N ALA A 224 -6.75 4.48 6.24
CA ALA A 224 -8.18 4.78 6.14
C ALA A 224 -8.49 6.27 6.42
N SER A 225 -7.76 6.89 7.36
CA SER A 225 -7.91 8.33 7.64
C SER A 225 -7.44 9.18 6.47
N LEU A 226 -6.30 8.84 5.84
CA LEU A 226 -5.78 9.58 4.70
C LEU A 226 -6.70 9.44 3.49
N LEU A 227 -7.14 8.21 3.18
CA LEU A 227 -8.07 7.96 2.09
C LEU A 227 -9.38 8.71 2.30
N LYS A 228 -9.95 8.70 3.51
CA LYS A 228 -11.17 9.46 3.80
C LYS A 228 -11.01 10.95 3.51
N ALA A 229 -9.88 11.56 3.89
CA ALA A 229 -9.62 12.96 3.60
C ALA A 229 -9.46 13.25 2.10
N VAL A 230 -8.82 12.35 1.34
CA VAL A 230 -8.72 12.43 -0.12
C VAL A 230 -10.12 12.35 -0.77
N LEU A 231 -10.96 11.41 -0.36
CA LEU A 231 -12.33 11.26 -0.88
C LEU A 231 -13.18 12.50 -0.59
N GLN A 232 -13.06 13.06 0.61
CA GLN A 232 -13.74 14.31 1.00
C GLN A 232 -13.31 15.48 0.12
N HIS A 233 -12.02 15.62 -0.17
CA HIS A 233 -11.52 16.69 -1.05
C HIS A 233 -12.15 16.63 -2.45
N TYR A 234 -12.29 15.43 -3.02
CA TYR A 234 -12.88 15.24 -4.35
C TYR A 234 -14.42 15.13 -4.34
N ASN A 235 -15.08 15.34 -3.20
CA ASN A 235 -16.53 15.16 -3.02
C ASN A 235 -17.03 13.78 -3.51
N ILE A 236 -16.21 12.74 -3.35
CA ILE A 236 -16.62 11.38 -3.69
C ILE A 236 -17.56 10.91 -2.58
N PRO A 237 -18.82 10.57 -2.90
CA PRO A 237 -19.77 10.15 -1.90
C PRO A 237 -19.26 8.89 -1.18
N ALA A 238 -19.46 8.87 0.14
CA ALA A 238 -19.37 7.63 0.88
C ALA A 238 -20.58 6.76 0.52
N SER A 239 -20.41 5.44 0.57
CA SER A 239 -21.44 4.52 0.08
C SER A 239 -22.79 4.86 0.66
N ALA A 240 -23.82 4.84 -0.19
CA ALA A 240 -25.16 5.39 0.01
C ALA A 240 -25.98 4.80 1.17
N LYS A 241 -25.34 4.28 2.22
CA LYS A 241 -25.95 3.90 3.49
C LYS A 241 -26.10 5.06 4.48
N GLU A 242 -25.53 6.23 4.22
CA GLU A 242 -25.68 7.42 5.09
C GLU A 242 -26.49 8.58 4.45
N ALA A 243 -27.00 8.42 3.21
CA ALA A 243 -27.87 9.41 2.56
C ALA A 243 -29.36 9.27 2.93
N VAL A 244 -29.69 8.38 3.89
CA VAL A 244 -31.03 8.19 4.43
C VAL A 244 -30.95 8.20 5.95
N ASN A 245 -30.93 9.40 6.53
CA ASN A 245 -31.48 9.74 7.85
C ASN A 245 -31.73 11.25 7.90
#